data_AF-A0A636LI67-F1
#
_entry.id   AF-A0A636LI67-F1
#
_cell.length_a   1.000
_cell.length_b   1.000
_cell.length_c   1.000
_cell.angle_alpha   90.00
_cell.angle_beta   90.00
_cell.angle_gamma   90.00
#
_symmetry.space_group_name_H-M   'P 1'
#
loop_
_entity.id
_entity.type
_entity.pdbx_description
1 polymer ?
#
loop_
_entity_poly.entity_id
_entity_poly.type
_entity_poly.pdbx_seq_one_letter_code
_entity_poly.pdbx_strand_id
1 'polypeptide(L)'
;MTFPVEKVRADFPILQREVNGLPLAYLDSAASAQKPNQVIDAESAFYRHGYAAVHRGIHTLSAQATESMENVRKQASRFINARSAEELVFVRGTTEGINLVANSWGTENIRAGDNIIISEMEHHANIVPWQMLCERKGAELRVIPLHPDGTLRLETLAALFDDRTRLLAITHVSNVLGTENPLPDMIALARQHGAKVLVDGAQAVMHHAVDVQALDCDFYVFSGHKLYGPTGIGILYVKEALLQEMP
;
A
#
# COMPACT_ATOMS: atom_id res chain seq x y z
N MET A 1 13.36 -7.83 -26.41
CA MET A 1 12.25 -7.74 -25.45
C MET A 1 10.95 -7.98 -26.20
N THR A 2 10.14 -8.96 -25.77
CA THR A 2 8.94 -9.43 -26.49
C THR A 2 7.67 -9.07 -25.71
N PHE A 3 7.60 -7.86 -25.15
CA PHE A 3 6.38 -7.36 -24.52
C PHE A 3 5.50 -6.68 -25.59
N PRO A 4 4.32 -7.22 -25.92
CA PRO A 4 3.52 -6.74 -27.04
C PRO A 4 2.73 -5.48 -26.65
N VAL A 5 3.41 -4.34 -26.56
CA VAL A 5 2.83 -3.08 -26.05
C VAL A 5 1.58 -2.66 -26.81
N GLU A 6 1.51 -2.85 -28.13
CA GLU A 6 0.32 -2.52 -28.92
C GLU A 6 -0.88 -3.41 -28.57
N LYS A 7 -0.64 -4.69 -28.25
CA LYS A 7 -1.69 -5.59 -27.78
C LYS A 7 -2.21 -5.15 -26.41
N VAL A 8 -1.31 -4.73 -25.52
CA VAL A 8 -1.69 -4.22 -24.19
C VAL A 8 -2.47 -2.91 -24.33
N ARG A 9 -2.02 -1.96 -25.16
CA ARG A 9 -2.71 -0.69 -25.40
C ARG A 9 -4.13 -0.88 -25.92
N ALA A 10 -4.37 -1.91 -26.74
CA ALA A 10 -5.69 -2.24 -27.27
C ALA A 10 -6.72 -2.59 -26.17
N ASP A 11 -6.26 -3.08 -25.01
CA ASP A 11 -7.13 -3.39 -23.88
C ASP A 11 -7.56 -2.12 -23.11
N PHE A 12 -6.91 -0.97 -23.29
CA PHE A 12 -7.23 0.28 -22.60
C PHE A 12 -8.03 1.23 -23.51
N PRO A 13 -9.38 1.23 -23.44
CA PRO A 13 -10.21 1.96 -24.40
C PRO A 13 -9.93 3.46 -24.41
N ILE A 14 -9.59 4.05 -23.26
CA ILE A 14 -9.33 5.49 -23.12
C ILE A 14 -8.09 5.96 -23.91
N LEU A 15 -7.15 5.09 -24.26
CA LEU A 15 -5.95 5.46 -25.01
C LEU A 15 -6.23 5.80 -26.48
N GLN A 16 -7.44 5.52 -26.97
CA GLN A 16 -7.91 5.93 -28.30
C GLN A 16 -8.55 7.31 -28.30
N ARG A 17 -8.73 7.93 -27.13
CA ARG A 17 -9.40 9.22 -26.99
C ARG A 17 -8.54 10.37 -27.51
N GLU A 18 -9.18 11.38 -28.09
CA GLU A 18 -8.57 12.68 -28.37
C GLU A 18 -8.83 13.67 -27.23
N VAL A 19 -7.83 14.52 -26.95
CA VAL A 19 -7.92 15.64 -26.01
C VAL A 19 -7.41 16.88 -26.74
N ASN A 20 -8.23 17.94 -26.77
CA ASN A 20 -7.96 19.17 -27.54
C ASN A 20 -7.68 18.91 -29.04
N GLY A 21 -8.37 17.92 -29.64
CA GLY A 21 -8.22 17.54 -31.04
C GLY A 21 -6.91 16.81 -31.38
N LEU A 22 -6.19 16.31 -30.38
CA LEU A 22 -4.94 15.56 -30.54
C LEU A 22 -5.03 14.19 -29.85
N PRO A 23 -4.30 13.16 -30.33
CA PRO A 23 -4.25 11.86 -29.66
C PRO A 23 -3.74 11.96 -28.22
N LEU A 24 -4.40 11.29 -27.28
CA LEU A 24 -4.01 11.30 -25.87
C LEU A 24 -2.66 10.61 -25.63
N ALA A 25 -1.72 11.34 -25.05
CA ALA A 25 -0.54 10.80 -24.38
C ALA A 25 -0.70 10.97 -22.85
N TYR A 26 -1.20 9.94 -22.17
CA TYR A 26 -1.47 9.99 -20.73
C TYR A 26 -0.22 9.63 -19.91
N LEU A 27 0.51 10.66 -19.43
CA LEU A 27 1.76 10.52 -18.67
C LEU A 27 1.59 10.84 -17.17
N ASP A 28 0.44 10.45 -16.60
CA ASP A 28 0.06 10.76 -15.21
C ASP A 28 -0.41 9.51 -14.44
N SER A 29 0.05 8.32 -14.85
CA SER A 29 -0.40 7.06 -14.26
C SER A 29 0.04 6.88 -12.80
N ALA A 30 1.08 7.58 -12.35
CA ALA A 30 1.52 7.61 -10.95
C ALA A 30 0.46 8.24 -10.02
N ALA A 31 -0.37 9.15 -10.53
CA ALA A 31 -1.52 9.68 -9.80
C ALA A 31 -2.67 8.65 -9.79
N SER A 32 -3.07 8.16 -10.96
CA SER A 32 -4.05 7.08 -11.12
C SER A 32 -3.89 6.42 -12.49
N ALA A 33 -3.84 5.09 -12.53
CA ALA A 33 -3.66 4.36 -13.78
C ALA A 33 -4.95 4.34 -14.61
N GLN A 34 -4.84 4.14 -15.92
CA GLN A 34 -6.01 3.78 -16.73
C GLN A 34 -6.46 2.34 -16.45
N LYS A 35 -7.66 1.96 -16.90
CA LYS A 35 -8.25 0.64 -16.61
C LYS A 35 -8.45 -0.13 -17.92
N PRO A 36 -8.03 -1.41 -17.98
CA PRO A 36 -8.29 -2.23 -19.16
C PRO A 36 -9.76 -2.67 -19.19
N ASN A 37 -10.28 -3.02 -20.36
CA ASN A 37 -11.67 -3.49 -20.54
C ASN A 37 -11.99 -4.65 -19.60
N GLN A 38 -11.05 -5.56 -19.37
CA GLN A 38 -11.21 -6.71 -18.48
C GLN A 38 -11.59 -6.32 -17.05
N VAL A 39 -11.05 -5.21 -16.53
CA VAL A 39 -11.38 -4.70 -15.19
C VAL A 39 -12.77 -4.05 -15.20
N ILE A 40 -13.04 -3.24 -16.21
CA ILE A 40 -14.33 -2.53 -16.37
C ILE A 40 -15.47 -3.54 -16.51
N ASP A 41 -15.28 -4.56 -17.36
CA ASP A 41 -16.27 -5.58 -17.67
C ASP A 41 -16.50 -6.51 -16.50
N ALA A 42 -15.47 -6.86 -15.72
CA ALA A 42 -15.62 -7.67 -14.52
C ALA A 42 -16.52 -7.00 -13.47
N GLU A 43 -16.29 -5.72 -13.19
CA GLU A 43 -17.13 -4.93 -12.29
C GLU A 43 -18.56 -4.78 -12.84
N SER A 44 -18.69 -4.46 -14.14
CA SER A 44 -19.99 -4.32 -14.81
C SER A 44 -20.80 -5.62 -14.78
N ALA A 45 -20.15 -6.77 -15.04
CA ALA A 45 -20.78 -8.08 -15.05
C ALA A 45 -21.26 -8.48 -13.65
N PHE A 46 -20.47 -8.23 -12.61
CA PHE A 46 -20.88 -8.46 -11.22
C PHE A 46 -22.17 -7.70 -10.91
N TYR A 47 -22.23 -6.40 -11.22
CA TYR A 47 -23.42 -5.60 -10.96
C TYR A 47 -24.65 -6.02 -11.76
N ARG A 48 -24.48 -6.45 -13.02
CA ARG A 48 -25.59 -6.87 -13.88
C ARG A 48 -26.15 -8.25 -13.55
N HIS A 49 -25.32 -9.17 -13.06
CA HIS A 49 -25.67 -10.59 -13.04
C HIS A 49 -25.47 -11.29 -11.69
N GLY A 50 -24.66 -10.75 -10.78
CA GLY A 50 -24.26 -11.44 -9.55
C GLY A 50 -24.38 -10.64 -8.25
N TYR A 51 -24.89 -9.41 -8.31
CA TYR A 51 -24.89 -8.50 -7.16
C TYR A 51 -25.79 -8.98 -6.02
N ALA A 52 -25.22 -9.04 -4.82
CA ALA A 52 -25.92 -9.21 -3.55
C ALA A 52 -25.07 -8.66 -2.40
N ALA A 53 -25.68 -8.44 -1.24
CA ALA A 53 -24.95 -8.15 -0.01
C ALA A 53 -24.08 -9.36 0.40
N VAL A 54 -22.93 -9.11 1.02
CA VAL A 54 -21.98 -10.13 1.52
C VAL A 54 -22.20 -10.48 3.00
N HIS A 55 -21.60 -11.57 3.47
CA HIS A 55 -21.54 -12.07 4.86
C HIS A 55 -22.83 -12.53 5.55
N ARG A 56 -24.02 -12.07 5.15
CA ARG A 56 -25.28 -12.30 5.92
C ARG A 56 -26.43 -12.95 5.16
N GLY A 57 -26.25 -13.38 3.91
CA GLY A 57 -27.33 -14.00 3.14
C GLY A 57 -27.18 -15.52 3.01
N ILE A 58 -28.22 -16.24 3.41
CA ILE A 58 -28.38 -17.68 3.18
C ILE A 58 -28.73 -18.03 1.72
N HIS A 59 -29.08 -17.02 0.92
CA HIS A 59 -29.50 -17.20 -0.47
C HIS A 59 -28.30 -17.23 -1.42
N THR A 60 -28.45 -17.94 -2.54
CA THR A 60 -27.37 -18.27 -3.49
C THR A 60 -26.51 -17.08 -3.91
N LEU A 61 -27.14 -15.96 -4.31
CA LEU A 61 -26.39 -14.78 -4.76
C LEU A 61 -25.50 -14.17 -3.67
N SER A 62 -25.94 -14.15 -2.40
CA SER A 62 -25.13 -13.61 -1.31
C SER A 62 -23.94 -14.50 -0.97
N ALA A 63 -24.16 -15.83 -0.99
CA ALA A 63 -23.09 -16.80 -0.83
C ALA A 63 -22.03 -16.67 -1.93
N GLN A 64 -22.46 -16.57 -3.20
CA GLN A 64 -21.57 -16.39 -4.36
C GLN A 64 -20.81 -15.05 -4.33
N ALA A 65 -21.46 -13.96 -3.93
CA ALA A 65 -20.81 -12.66 -3.78
C ALA A 65 -19.75 -12.68 -2.66
N THR A 66 -20.07 -13.33 -1.53
CA THR A 66 -19.13 -13.50 -0.41
C THR A 66 -17.93 -14.34 -0.81
N GLU A 67 -18.16 -15.46 -1.50
CA GLU A 67 -17.08 -16.30 -2.03
C GLU A 67 -16.20 -15.54 -3.02
N SER A 68 -16.79 -14.73 -3.91
CA SER A 68 -16.04 -13.90 -4.87
C SER A 68 -15.14 -12.88 -4.16
N MET A 69 -15.65 -12.20 -3.12
CA MET A 69 -14.86 -11.27 -2.30
C MET A 69 -13.67 -11.97 -1.61
N GLU A 70 -13.89 -13.12 -0.98
CA GLU A 70 -12.83 -13.87 -0.30
C GLU A 70 -11.83 -14.48 -1.28
N ASN A 71 -12.26 -14.85 -2.50
CA ASN A 71 -11.35 -15.27 -3.56
C ASN A 71 -10.46 -14.13 -4.04
N VAL A 72 -10.96 -12.88 -4.13
CA VAL A 72 -10.12 -11.70 -4.39
C VAL A 72 -9.11 -11.50 -3.27
N ARG A 73 -9.50 -11.68 -2.00
CA ARG A 73 -8.56 -11.58 -0.87
C ARG A 73 -7.42 -12.60 -0.98
N LYS A 74 -7.74 -13.86 -1.33
CA LYS A 74 -6.75 -14.92 -1.61
C LYS A 74 -5.87 -14.61 -2.83
N GLN A 75 -6.41 -13.99 -3.87
CA GLN A 75 -5.61 -13.57 -5.02
C GLN A 75 -4.65 -12.44 -4.66
N ALA A 76 -5.12 -11.43 -3.94
CA ALA A 76 -4.30 -10.32 -3.46
C ALA A 76 -3.19 -10.80 -2.51
N SER A 77 -3.47 -11.79 -1.64
CA SER A 77 -2.46 -12.34 -0.74
C SER A 77 -1.34 -13.06 -1.51
N ARG A 78 -1.70 -13.86 -2.53
CA ARG A 78 -0.72 -14.49 -3.43
C ARG A 78 0.08 -13.46 -4.23
N PHE A 79 -0.57 -12.38 -4.67
CA PHE A 79 0.06 -11.34 -5.49
C PHE A 79 1.24 -10.66 -4.78
N ILE A 80 1.16 -10.48 -3.45
CA ILE A 80 2.25 -9.93 -2.63
C ILE A 80 3.03 -11.01 -1.86
N ASN A 81 2.75 -12.29 -2.12
CA ASN A 81 3.28 -13.44 -1.39
C ASN A 81 3.08 -13.38 0.14
N ALA A 82 1.91 -12.97 0.63
CA ALA A 82 1.56 -13.09 2.05
C ALA A 82 1.30 -14.55 2.47
N ARG A 83 1.50 -14.89 3.75
CA ARG A 83 1.37 -16.27 4.26
C ARG A 83 -0.08 -16.73 4.32
N SER A 84 -0.98 -15.81 4.69
CA SER A 84 -2.40 -16.07 4.78
C SER A 84 -3.20 -14.98 4.06
N ALA A 85 -4.36 -15.35 3.52
CA ALA A 85 -5.33 -14.37 3.03
C ALA A 85 -5.91 -13.53 4.18
N GLU A 86 -5.92 -14.07 5.39
CA GLU A 86 -6.44 -13.39 6.59
C GLU A 86 -5.50 -12.26 7.07
N GLU A 87 -4.27 -12.19 6.57
CA GLU A 87 -3.35 -11.06 6.79
C GLU A 87 -3.72 -9.82 5.98
N LEU A 88 -4.70 -9.90 5.08
CA LEU A 88 -5.11 -8.79 4.22
C LEU A 88 -6.43 -8.18 4.68
N VAL A 89 -6.43 -6.86 4.84
CA VAL A 89 -7.60 -6.03 5.10
C VAL A 89 -7.90 -5.21 3.85
N PHE A 90 -9.16 -5.28 3.38
CA PHE A 90 -9.65 -4.37 2.36
C PHE A 90 -9.89 -3.00 2.99
N VAL A 91 -9.29 -1.98 2.40
CA VAL A 91 -9.44 -0.57 2.78
C VAL A 91 -9.82 0.23 1.54
N ARG A 92 -10.19 1.50 1.68
CA ARG A 92 -10.53 2.39 0.56
C ARG A 92 -9.32 2.76 -0.31
N GLY A 93 -8.11 2.65 0.24
CA GLY A 93 -6.84 2.98 -0.42
C GLY A 93 -5.70 3.08 0.58
N THR A 94 -4.47 3.30 0.10
CA THR A 94 -3.26 3.43 0.92
C THR A 94 -3.44 4.39 2.10
N THR A 95 -4.00 5.59 1.85
CA THR A 95 -4.21 6.59 2.90
C THR A 95 -5.06 6.07 4.07
N GLU A 96 -6.11 5.31 3.77
CA GLU A 96 -6.96 4.73 4.82
C GLU A 96 -6.25 3.57 5.54
N GLY A 97 -5.50 2.73 4.81
CA GLY A 97 -4.69 1.68 5.41
C GLY A 97 -3.67 2.20 6.42
N ILE A 98 -2.95 3.28 6.06
CA ILE A 98 -1.98 3.92 6.97
C ILE A 98 -2.70 4.51 8.19
N ASN A 99 -3.84 5.18 7.99
CA ASN A 99 -4.63 5.71 9.10
C ASN A 99 -5.18 4.61 10.01
N LEU A 100 -5.57 3.45 9.47
CA LEU A 100 -6.00 2.30 10.25
C LEU A 100 -4.86 1.83 11.16
N VAL A 101 -3.66 1.65 10.61
CA VAL A 101 -2.48 1.27 11.42
C VAL A 101 -2.15 2.33 12.47
N ALA A 102 -2.15 3.62 12.11
CA ALA A 102 -1.86 4.70 13.04
C ALA A 102 -2.87 4.78 14.20
N ASN A 103 -4.16 4.52 13.95
CA ASN A 103 -5.21 4.66 14.95
C ASN A 103 -5.50 3.37 15.74
N SER A 104 -5.35 2.18 15.15
CA SER A 104 -5.50 0.91 15.87
C SER A 104 -4.17 0.51 16.52
N TRP A 105 -3.19 0.05 15.74
CA TRP A 105 -1.88 -0.35 16.28
C TRP A 105 -1.15 0.81 16.97
N GLY A 106 -1.07 1.98 16.34
CA GLY A 106 -0.31 3.12 16.84
C GLY A 106 -0.83 3.66 18.18
N THR A 107 -2.14 3.66 18.39
CA THR A 107 -2.75 4.13 19.66
C THR A 107 -2.33 3.26 20.85
N GLU A 108 -2.20 1.95 20.65
CA GLU A 108 -1.86 1.00 21.72
C GLU A 108 -0.34 0.86 21.93
N ASN A 109 0.45 1.09 20.88
CA ASN A 109 1.89 0.79 20.90
C ASN A 109 2.80 2.01 21.05
N ILE A 110 2.29 3.22 20.83
CA ILE A 110 3.06 4.47 20.97
C ILE A 110 2.70 5.17 22.29
N ARG A 111 3.72 5.48 23.09
CA ARG A 111 3.60 6.18 24.38
C ARG A 111 4.37 7.49 24.39
N ALA A 112 4.13 8.31 25.41
CA ALA A 112 4.87 9.55 25.62
C ALA A 112 6.38 9.27 25.72
N GLY A 113 7.18 10.03 24.96
CA GLY A 113 8.64 9.87 24.87
C GLY A 113 9.11 8.76 23.94
N ASP A 114 8.21 8.02 23.28
CA ASP A 114 8.60 7.16 22.15
C ASP A 114 8.86 7.99 20.88
N ASN A 115 9.42 7.37 19.84
CA ASN A 115 9.59 8.00 18.53
C ASN A 115 9.16 7.10 17.35
N ILE A 116 8.77 7.75 16.27
CA ILE A 116 8.48 7.19 14.95
C ILE A 116 9.45 7.80 13.95
N ILE A 117 9.98 6.98 13.04
CA ILE A 117 10.86 7.42 11.96
C ILE A 117 10.09 7.39 10.64
N ILE A 118 10.15 8.49 9.89
CA ILE A 118 9.72 8.59 8.48
C ILE A 118 10.90 9.06 7.62
N SER A 119 10.69 9.21 6.31
CA SER A 119 11.65 9.87 5.42
C SER A 119 11.16 11.23 4.93
N GLU A 120 12.08 12.05 4.41
CA GLU A 120 11.76 13.34 3.79
C GLU A 120 11.03 13.17 2.43
N MET A 121 11.09 11.98 1.81
CA MET A 121 10.42 11.69 0.52
C MET A 121 9.02 11.08 0.66
N GLU A 122 8.49 10.97 1.87
CA GLU A 122 7.19 10.37 2.08
C GLU A 122 6.06 11.15 1.39
N HIS A 123 5.09 10.43 0.85
CA HIS A 123 3.82 11.03 0.45
C HIS A 123 3.08 11.51 1.70
N HIS A 124 2.29 12.59 1.64
CA HIS A 124 1.56 13.12 2.81
C HIS A 124 0.70 12.07 3.55
N ALA A 125 0.19 11.06 2.82
CA ALA A 125 -0.54 9.94 3.38
C ALA A 125 0.27 9.12 4.40
N ASN A 126 1.59 9.09 4.26
CA ASN A 126 2.54 8.43 5.16
C ASN A 126 3.32 9.42 6.04
N ILE A 127 2.82 10.65 6.22
CA ILE A 127 3.37 11.66 7.15
C ILE A 127 2.32 12.06 8.17
N VAL A 128 1.18 12.58 7.67
CA VAL A 128 0.16 13.23 8.49
C VAL A 128 -0.40 12.32 9.60
N PRO A 129 -0.69 11.02 9.35
CA PRO A 129 -1.19 10.13 10.41
C PRO A 129 -0.20 9.99 11.58
N TRP A 130 1.10 9.92 11.29
CA TRP A 130 2.15 9.81 12.29
C TRP A 130 2.37 11.11 13.04
N GLN A 131 2.35 12.24 12.34
CA GLN A 131 2.40 13.56 12.97
C GLN A 131 1.25 13.74 13.98
N MET A 132 0.02 13.42 13.57
CA MET A 132 -1.15 13.50 14.43
C MET A 132 -1.08 12.51 15.61
N LEU A 133 -0.54 11.30 15.40
CA LEU A 133 -0.37 10.32 16.47
C LEU A 133 0.68 10.79 17.49
N CYS A 134 1.83 11.28 17.01
CA CYS A 134 2.90 11.83 17.83
C CYS A 134 2.41 13.00 18.68
N GLU A 135 1.66 13.95 18.08
CA GLU A 135 1.05 15.07 18.80
C GLU A 135 0.09 14.59 19.90
N ARG A 136 -0.79 13.62 19.60
CA ARG A 136 -1.75 13.09 20.59
C ARG A 136 -1.08 12.31 21.73
N LYS A 137 0.03 11.62 21.46
CA LYS A 137 0.68 10.70 22.41
C LYS A 137 1.89 11.31 23.12
N GLY A 138 2.36 12.48 22.68
CA GLY A 138 3.61 13.07 23.17
C GLY A 138 4.84 12.29 22.73
N ALA A 139 4.81 11.75 21.50
CA ALA A 139 5.94 11.07 20.87
C ALA A 139 6.64 11.99 19.85
N GLU A 140 7.86 11.64 19.47
CA GLU A 140 8.67 12.39 18.49
C GLU A 140 8.50 11.79 17.08
N LEU A 141 8.43 12.65 16.06
CA LEU A 141 8.50 12.24 14.66
C LEU A 141 9.89 12.62 14.09
N ARG A 142 10.71 11.61 13.83
CA ARG A 142 12.06 11.75 13.27
C ARG A 142 12.05 11.53 11.76
N VAL A 143 12.98 12.16 11.05
CA VAL A 143 12.99 12.18 9.58
C VAL A 143 14.36 11.77 9.04
N ILE A 144 14.38 10.80 8.13
CA ILE A 144 15.55 10.42 7.33
C ILE A 144 15.71 11.46 6.21
N PRO A 145 16.82 12.22 6.17
CA PRO A 145 17.02 13.27 5.17
C PRO A 145 17.40 12.71 3.80
N LEU A 146 17.28 13.56 2.77
CA LEU A 146 17.68 13.24 1.40
C LEU A 146 19.13 13.65 1.07
N HIS A 147 19.75 12.89 0.18
CA HIS A 147 20.86 13.35 -0.65
C HIS A 147 20.33 14.20 -1.82
N PRO A 148 21.18 15.07 -2.41
CA PRO A 148 20.80 15.84 -3.59
C PRO A 148 20.40 15.02 -4.82
N ASP A 149 20.81 13.75 -4.89
CA ASP A 149 20.45 12.83 -5.98
C ASP A 149 19.07 12.16 -5.79
N GLY A 150 18.37 12.46 -4.70
CA GLY A 150 17.06 11.92 -4.40
C GLY A 150 17.07 10.57 -3.65
N THR A 151 18.23 10.08 -3.23
CA THR A 151 18.36 8.90 -2.35
C THR A 151 18.34 9.29 -0.88
N LEU A 152 18.02 8.34 0.00
CA LEU A 152 18.05 8.57 1.45
C LEU A 152 19.47 8.54 1.99
N ARG A 153 19.76 9.40 2.98
CA ARG A 153 21.03 9.37 3.73
C ARG A 153 21.05 8.23 4.74
N LEU A 154 21.24 7.00 4.26
CA LEU A 154 21.19 5.80 5.10
C LEU A 154 22.27 5.76 6.17
N GLU A 155 23.38 6.48 5.99
CA GLU A 155 24.41 6.68 7.00
C GLU A 155 23.90 7.38 8.27
N THR A 156 22.79 8.11 8.18
CA THR A 156 22.14 8.75 9.33
C THR A 156 21.15 7.84 10.05
N LEU A 157 20.72 6.75 9.41
CA LEU A 157 19.61 5.92 9.87
C LEU A 157 19.87 5.30 11.25
N ALA A 158 21.07 4.77 11.47
CA ALA A 158 21.44 4.17 12.74
C ALA A 158 21.39 5.14 13.92
N ALA A 159 21.68 6.43 13.69
CA ALA A 159 21.61 7.47 14.72
C ALA A 159 20.18 7.91 15.04
N LEU A 160 19.21 7.62 14.16
CA LEU A 160 17.79 7.92 14.38
C LEU A 160 17.10 6.83 15.20
N PHE A 161 17.64 5.60 15.21
CA PHE A 161 17.12 4.50 16.02
C PHE A 161 17.65 4.53 17.45
N ASP A 162 16.75 4.29 18.40
CA ASP A 162 17.07 4.07 19.82
C ASP A 162 16.06 3.10 20.46
N ASP A 163 16.20 2.83 21.76
CA ASP A 163 15.30 1.93 22.52
C ASP A 163 13.85 2.45 22.63
N ARG A 164 13.61 3.69 22.20
CA ARG A 164 12.30 4.36 22.18
C ARG A 164 11.69 4.37 20.78
N THR A 165 12.41 3.94 19.76
CA THR A 165 11.86 3.81 18.41
C THR A 165 10.85 2.67 18.37
N ARG A 166 9.64 2.97 17.90
CA ARG A 166 8.55 1.99 17.82
C ARG A 166 8.17 1.62 16.40
N LEU A 167 8.32 2.56 15.47
CA LEU A 167 7.89 2.38 14.09
C LEU A 167 8.86 3.09 13.13
N LEU A 168 9.22 2.40 12.06
CA LEU A 168 9.70 2.99 10.81
C LEU A 168 8.55 2.93 9.79
N ALA A 169 8.09 4.09 9.32
CA ALA A 169 7.11 4.17 8.24
C ALA A 169 7.79 4.75 7.00
N ILE A 170 7.90 3.95 5.94
CA ILE A 170 8.79 4.25 4.82
C ILE A 170 8.14 3.91 3.47
N THR A 171 8.37 4.73 2.45
CA THR A 171 7.96 4.41 1.08
C THR A 171 8.84 3.33 0.45
N HIS A 172 8.25 2.41 -0.30
CA HIS A 172 8.98 1.43 -1.12
C HIS A 172 9.60 2.13 -2.33
N VAL A 173 8.77 2.87 -3.08
CA VAL A 173 9.17 3.62 -4.28
C VAL A 173 8.59 5.03 -4.20
N SER A 174 9.45 6.04 -4.29
CA SER A 174 9.03 7.45 -4.27
C SER A 174 8.10 7.78 -5.43
N ASN A 175 6.96 8.41 -5.14
CA ASN A 175 6.01 8.84 -6.18
C ASN A 175 6.46 10.04 -7.01
N VAL A 176 7.52 10.73 -6.58
CA VAL A 176 8.06 11.91 -7.28
C VAL A 176 9.40 11.58 -7.93
N LEU A 177 10.31 10.97 -7.17
CA LEU A 177 11.69 10.75 -7.61
C LEU A 177 11.87 9.41 -8.32
N GLY A 178 10.96 8.45 -8.12
CA GLY A 178 11.11 7.08 -8.60
C GLY A 178 12.19 6.28 -7.84
N THR A 179 12.79 6.85 -6.80
CA THR A 179 13.77 6.16 -5.94
C THR A 179 13.13 4.94 -5.27
N GLU A 180 13.73 3.78 -5.45
CA GLU A 180 13.41 2.56 -4.72
C GLU A 180 14.33 2.44 -3.50
N ASN A 181 13.76 2.39 -2.30
CA ASN A 181 14.52 2.34 -1.06
C ASN A 181 14.97 0.90 -0.74
N PRO A 182 16.17 0.70 -0.14
CA PRO A 182 16.66 -0.62 0.22
C PRO A 182 15.96 -1.16 1.48
N LEU A 183 14.69 -1.53 1.32
CA LEU A 183 13.83 -1.99 2.40
C LEU A 183 14.41 -3.15 3.23
N PRO A 184 15.04 -4.20 2.64
CA PRO A 184 15.59 -5.29 3.44
C PRO A 184 16.59 -4.82 4.51
N ASP A 185 17.49 -3.90 4.15
CA ASP A 185 18.51 -3.37 5.08
C ASP A 185 17.86 -2.49 6.15
N MET A 186 16.91 -1.65 5.77
CA MET A 186 16.17 -0.77 6.69
C MET A 186 15.32 -1.57 7.68
N ILE A 187 14.66 -2.63 7.22
CA ILE A 187 13.84 -3.53 8.04
C ILE A 187 14.71 -4.33 9.00
N ALA A 188 15.85 -4.84 8.53
CA ALA A 188 16.80 -5.55 9.38
C ALA A 188 17.31 -4.66 10.52
N LEU A 189 17.62 -3.39 10.26
CA LEU A 189 18.02 -2.44 11.29
C LEU A 189 16.87 -2.12 12.25
N ALA A 190 15.67 -1.83 11.76
CA ALA A 190 14.51 -1.57 12.60
C ALA A 190 14.21 -2.73 13.57
N ARG A 191 14.33 -3.97 13.08
CA ARG A 191 14.17 -5.20 13.87
C ARG A 191 15.17 -5.31 15.03
N GLN A 192 16.42 -4.88 14.84
CA GLN A 192 17.44 -4.90 15.91
C GLN A 192 17.04 -4.03 17.11
N HIS A 193 16.24 -2.99 16.88
CA HIS A 193 15.69 -2.10 17.91
C HIS A 193 14.28 -2.51 18.37
N GLY A 194 13.76 -3.64 17.89
CA GLY A 194 12.38 -4.08 18.19
C GLY A 194 11.28 -3.22 17.57
N ALA A 195 11.64 -2.28 16.67
CA ALA A 195 10.68 -1.44 15.98
C ALA A 195 9.92 -2.24 14.91
N LYS A 196 8.67 -1.83 14.65
CA LYS A 196 7.88 -2.34 13.53
C LYS A 196 8.13 -1.53 12.27
N VAL A 197 7.82 -2.10 11.10
CA VAL A 197 7.98 -1.41 9.82
C VAL A 197 6.69 -1.42 9.02
N LEU A 198 6.19 -0.22 8.69
CA LEU A 198 5.15 -0.01 7.69
C LEU A 198 5.77 0.43 6.37
N VAL A 199 5.42 -0.25 5.29
CA VAL A 199 5.87 0.08 3.94
C VAL A 199 4.72 0.66 3.11
N ASP A 200 4.87 1.91 2.66
CA ASP A 200 4.01 2.48 1.62
C ASP A 200 4.46 1.98 0.24
N GLY A 201 3.75 0.95 -0.25
CA GLY A 201 4.00 0.29 -1.51
C GLY A 201 3.18 0.81 -2.68
N ALA A 202 2.52 1.98 -2.56
CA ALA A 202 1.55 2.46 -3.54
C ALA A 202 2.10 2.65 -4.96
N GLN A 203 3.41 2.82 -5.10
CA GLN A 203 4.11 2.95 -6.39
C GLN A 203 5.00 1.77 -6.75
N ALA A 204 5.10 0.74 -5.92
CA ALA A 204 5.97 -0.41 -6.21
C ALA A 204 5.22 -1.53 -6.96
N VAL A 205 4.00 -1.82 -6.50
CA VAL A 205 3.26 -3.04 -6.88
C VAL A 205 2.89 -3.14 -8.36
N MET A 206 2.92 -2.05 -9.13
CA MET A 206 2.68 -2.07 -10.58
C MET A 206 3.97 -2.21 -11.41
N HIS A 207 5.14 -2.02 -10.80
CA HIS A 207 6.42 -1.96 -11.51
C HIS A 207 7.17 -3.30 -11.49
N HIS A 208 7.07 -4.06 -10.40
CA HIS A 208 7.68 -5.38 -10.27
C HIS A 208 6.93 -6.24 -9.23
N ALA A 209 7.31 -7.52 -9.16
CA ALA A 209 6.80 -8.41 -8.13
C ALA A 209 7.24 -7.92 -6.74
N VAL A 210 6.36 -8.07 -5.76
CA VAL A 210 6.59 -7.74 -4.35
C VAL A 210 6.39 -9.00 -3.53
N ASP A 211 7.31 -9.27 -2.62
CA ASP A 211 7.26 -10.39 -1.68
C ASP A 211 7.38 -9.88 -0.25
N VAL A 212 6.25 -9.78 0.46
CA VAL A 212 6.22 -9.25 1.83
C VAL A 212 6.87 -10.19 2.84
N GLN A 213 7.00 -11.48 2.53
CA GLN A 213 7.72 -12.43 3.37
C GLN A 213 9.23 -12.24 3.24
N ALA A 214 9.72 -12.04 2.01
CA ALA A 214 11.14 -11.77 1.77
C ALA A 214 11.55 -10.40 2.32
N LEU A 215 10.68 -9.39 2.21
CA LEU A 215 10.91 -8.07 2.81
C LEU A 215 10.88 -8.12 4.34
N ASP A 216 10.07 -9.01 4.93
CA ASP A 216 9.82 -9.12 6.36
C ASP A 216 9.17 -7.86 7.01
N CYS A 217 8.51 -7.02 6.21
CA CYS A 217 7.77 -5.86 6.73
C CYS A 217 6.58 -6.29 7.63
N ASP A 218 6.21 -5.45 8.60
CA ASP A 218 5.09 -5.72 9.51
C ASP A 218 3.75 -5.30 8.91
N PHE A 219 3.76 -4.20 8.16
CA PHE A 219 2.62 -3.67 7.43
C PHE A 219 3.04 -3.31 6.00
N TYR A 220 2.17 -3.56 5.03
CA TYR A 220 2.39 -3.15 3.64
C TYR A 220 1.08 -2.64 3.04
N VAL A 221 1.09 -1.49 2.39
CA VAL A 221 -0.13 -0.84 1.86
C VAL A 221 -0.01 -0.47 0.40
N PHE A 222 -1.09 -0.64 -0.37
CA PHE A 222 -1.18 -0.15 -1.74
C PHE A 222 -2.64 0.14 -2.18
N SER A 223 -2.78 0.94 -3.24
CA SER A 223 -4.08 1.37 -3.79
C SER A 223 -4.38 0.68 -5.12
N GLY A 224 -5.60 0.15 -5.27
CA GLY A 224 -6.03 -0.53 -6.51
C GLY A 224 -6.04 0.38 -7.73
N HIS A 225 -6.41 1.65 -7.57
CA HIS A 225 -6.51 2.60 -8.70
C HIS A 225 -5.16 2.96 -9.36
N LYS A 226 -4.03 2.68 -8.70
CA LYS A 226 -2.69 2.80 -9.27
C LYS A 226 -2.20 1.49 -9.90
N LEU A 227 -2.84 0.37 -9.55
CA LEU A 227 -2.60 -0.97 -10.09
C LEU A 227 -3.67 -1.34 -11.13
N TYR A 228 -4.00 -0.41 -12.03
CA TYR A 228 -4.98 -0.59 -13.11
C TYR A 228 -6.40 -1.04 -12.67
N GLY A 229 -6.70 -0.98 -11.37
CA GLY A 229 -7.98 -1.40 -10.77
C GLY A 229 -8.95 -0.23 -10.52
N PRO A 230 -10.13 -0.50 -9.92
CA PRO A 230 -11.12 0.53 -9.63
C PRO A 230 -10.65 1.50 -8.53
N THR A 231 -11.33 2.65 -8.42
CA THR A 231 -11.18 3.57 -7.29
C THR A 231 -11.91 3.06 -6.05
N GLY A 232 -11.54 3.56 -4.87
CA GLY A 232 -12.25 3.22 -3.63
C GLY A 232 -11.90 1.87 -3.02
N ILE A 233 -10.83 1.22 -3.50
CA ILE A 233 -10.28 -0.01 -2.94
C ILE A 233 -8.76 0.04 -2.87
N GLY A 234 -8.22 -0.54 -1.80
CA GLY A 234 -6.81 -0.77 -1.53
C GLY A 234 -6.65 -1.95 -0.58
N ILE A 235 -5.40 -2.31 -0.34
CA ILE A 235 -5.02 -3.44 0.49
C ILE A 235 -4.08 -2.93 1.58
N LEU A 236 -4.37 -3.35 2.80
CA LEU A 236 -3.46 -3.32 3.93
C LEU A 236 -3.10 -4.78 4.25
N TYR A 237 -1.83 -5.12 4.09
CA TYR A 237 -1.24 -6.33 4.66
C TYR A 237 -0.76 -6.03 6.08
N VAL A 238 -1.04 -6.93 7.01
CA VAL A 238 -0.52 -6.93 8.38
C VAL A 238 -0.11 -8.34 8.74
N LYS A 239 1.09 -8.52 9.29
CA LYS A 239 1.50 -9.83 9.83
C LYS A 239 0.45 -10.38 10.79
N GLU A 240 0.10 -11.65 10.65
CA GLU A 240 -1.02 -12.29 11.38
C GLU A 240 -0.97 -12.03 12.90
N ALA A 241 0.21 -12.23 13.52
CA ALA A 241 0.39 -12.03 14.95
C ALA A 241 0.09 -10.58 15.40
N LEU A 242 0.40 -9.58 14.57
CA LEU A 242 0.07 -8.18 14.87
C LEU A 242 -1.41 -7.90 14.62
N LEU A 243 -1.97 -8.44 13.55
CA LEU A 243 -3.36 -8.21 13.18
C LEU A 243 -4.33 -8.76 14.23
N GLN A 244 -4.01 -9.90 14.83
CA GLN A 244 -4.81 -10.53 15.90
C GLN A 244 -4.76 -9.73 17.22
N GLU A 245 -3.71 -8.95 17.45
CA GLU A 245 -3.55 -8.10 18.64
C GLU A 245 -4.11 -6.69 18.44
N MET A 246 -4.39 -6.28 17.20
CA MET A 246 -4.97 -4.98 16.90
C MET A 246 -6.46 -4.93 17.32
N PRO A 247 -6.88 -3.88 18.06
CA PRO A 247 -8.28 -3.69 18.46
C PRO A 247 -9.20 -3.31 17.30
#